data_AF-A0A412KU30-F1
#
_entry.id   AF-A0A412KU30-F1
#
_cell.length_a   1.000
_cell.length_b   1.000
_cell.length_c   1.000
_cell.angle_alpha   90.00
_cell.angle_beta   90.00
_cell.angle_gamma   90.00
#
_symmetry.space_group_name_H-M   'P 1'
#
loop_
_entity.id
_entity.type
_entity.pdbx_description
1 polymer ?
#
loop_
_entity_poly.entity_id
_entity_poly.type
_entity_poly.pdbx_seq_one_letter_code
_entity_poly.pdbx_strand_id
1 'polypeptide(L)'
;MNVYSLYLFVLIIIIGVFGLEMYHSLHRSSVVNRLIQAYSDDVHNSALLPKIYAYCQSDWKLRRIMKKYEATPEDFAKIYHKLLIWGNFRKGRRFVPISSFFYVYTLEYLLKHKNADAKQLTMKCMNFFHI
;
A
#
# COMPACT_ATOMS: atom_id res chain seq x y z
N MET A 1 -28.52 -32.01 3.96
CA MET A 1 -27.40 -31.72 3.02
C MET A 1 -26.32 -32.76 3.28
N ASN A 2 -25.88 -33.50 2.27
CA ASN A 2 -24.85 -34.54 2.44
C ASN A 2 -23.50 -33.89 2.83
N VAL A 3 -22.71 -34.54 3.68
CA VAL A 3 -21.42 -34.05 4.18
C VAL A 3 -20.47 -33.72 3.01
N TYR A 4 -20.49 -34.53 1.95
CA TYR A 4 -19.72 -34.26 0.73
C TYR A 4 -20.18 -32.99 0.00
N SER A 5 -21.48 -32.71 -0.04
CA SER A 5 -22.02 -31.48 -0.63
C SER A 5 -21.63 -30.23 0.17
N LEU A 6 -21.56 -30.35 1.51
CA LEU A 6 -21.06 -29.29 2.39
C LEU A 6 -19.57 -29.00 2.11
N TYR A 7 -18.72 -30.04 2.03
CA TYR A 7 -17.30 -29.86 1.74
C TYR A 7 -17.06 -29.22 0.37
N LEU A 8 -17.80 -29.66 -0.65
CA LEU A 8 -17.71 -29.07 -1.98
C LEU A 8 -18.10 -27.58 -1.98
N PHE A 9 -19.18 -27.23 -1.28
CA PHE A 9 -19.61 -25.85 -1.14
C PHE A 9 -18.57 -24.97 -0.45
N VAL A 10 -17.99 -25.44 0.67
CA VAL A 10 -16.91 -24.72 1.37
C VAL A 10 -15.68 -24.55 0.49
N LEU A 11 -15.30 -25.59 -0.27
CA LEU A 11 -14.16 -25.53 -1.20
C LEU A 11 -14.38 -24.45 -2.27
N ILE A 12 -15.57 -24.38 -2.86
CA ILE A 12 -15.91 -23.36 -3.87
C ILE A 12 -15.79 -21.95 -3.27
N ILE A 13 -16.27 -21.74 -2.05
CA ILE A 13 -16.13 -20.46 -1.34
C ILE A 13 -14.65 -20.09 -1.16
N ILE A 14 -13.83 -21.03 -0.68
CA ILE A 14 -12.39 -20.79 -0.44
C ILE A 14 -11.68 -20.43 -1.75
N ILE A 15 -11.96 -21.15 -2.84
CA ILE A 15 -11.40 -20.86 -4.16
C ILE A 15 -11.82 -19.46 -4.64
N GLY A 16 -13.10 -19.11 -4.47
CA GLY A 16 -13.60 -17.78 -4.84
C GLY A 16 -12.92 -16.66 -4.04
N VAL A 17 -12.80 -16.82 -2.72
CA VAL A 17 -12.10 -15.87 -1.84
C VAL A 17 -10.63 -15.75 -2.23
N PHE A 18 -9.95 -16.87 -2.48
CA PHE A 18 -8.55 -16.88 -2.89
C PHE A 18 -8.35 -16.17 -4.23
N GLY A 19 -9.20 -16.45 -5.23
CA GLY A 19 -9.15 -15.80 -6.53
C GLY A 19 -9.33 -14.28 -6.44
N LEU A 20 -10.28 -13.83 -5.62
CA LEU A 20 -10.53 -12.41 -5.38
C LEU A 20 -9.34 -11.72 -4.68
N GLU A 21 -8.78 -12.33 -3.65
CA GLU A 21 -7.59 -11.81 -2.96
C GLU A 21 -6.36 -11.78 -3.88
N MET A 22 -6.19 -12.80 -4.73
CA MET A 22 -5.12 -12.84 -5.72
C MET A 22 -5.28 -11.74 -6.77
N TYR A 23 -6.48 -11.56 -7.31
CA TYR A 23 -6.79 -10.48 -8.25
C TYR A 23 -6.47 -9.11 -7.65
N HIS A 24 -6.92 -8.82 -6.42
CA HIS A 24 -6.60 -7.59 -5.73
C HIS A 24 -5.09 -7.41 -5.50
N SER A 25 -4.38 -8.48 -5.11
CA SER A 25 -2.94 -8.44 -4.90
C SER A 25 -2.17 -8.11 -6.18
N LEU A 26 -2.53 -8.75 -7.30
CA LEU A 26 -1.93 -8.53 -8.61
C LEU A 26 -2.25 -7.13 -9.16
N HIS A 27 -3.50 -6.69 -9.05
CA HIS A 27 -3.92 -5.35 -9.48
C HIS A 27 -3.12 -4.27 -8.73
N ARG A 28 -3.06 -4.36 -7.40
CA ARG A 28 -2.24 -3.47 -6.56
C ARG A 28 -0.78 -3.48 -7.02
N SER A 29 -0.19 -4.66 -7.18
CA SER A 29 1.21 -4.81 -7.60
C SER A 29 1.47 -4.13 -8.95
N SER A 30 0.56 -4.31 -9.92
CA SER A 30 0.62 -3.65 -11.23
C SER A 30 0.56 -2.12 -11.10
N VAL A 31 -0.39 -1.58 -10.32
CA VAL A 31 -0.52 -0.13 -10.11
C VAL A 31 0.73 0.45 -9.43
N VAL A 32 1.23 -0.20 -8.38
CA VAL A 32 2.45 0.21 -7.67
C VAL A 32 3.64 0.22 -8.62
N ASN A 33 3.86 -0.86 -9.38
CA ASN A 33 4.98 -0.94 -10.32
C ASN A 33 4.91 0.15 -11.37
N ARG A 34 3.72 0.43 -11.91
CA ARG A 34 3.51 1.51 -12.90
C ARG A 34 3.83 2.88 -12.30
N LEU A 35 3.40 3.15 -11.06
CA LEU A 35 3.71 4.41 -10.39
C LEU A 35 5.21 4.55 -10.09
N ILE A 36 5.85 3.47 -9.65
CA ILE A 36 7.30 3.47 -9.41
C ILE A 36 8.06 3.74 -10.71
N GLN A 37 7.73 3.05 -11.80
CA GLN A 37 8.37 3.27 -13.10
C GLN A 37 8.17 4.69 -13.61
N ALA A 38 7.01 5.30 -13.38
CA ALA A 38 6.70 6.63 -13.88
C ALA A 38 7.31 7.77 -13.05
N TYR A 39 7.57 7.54 -11.76
CA TYR A 39 7.87 8.62 -10.80
C TYR A 39 9.08 8.38 -9.89
N SER A 40 9.78 7.24 -9.99
CA SER A 40 10.99 7.03 -9.16
C SER A 40 12.11 8.00 -9.51
N ASP A 41 12.17 8.43 -10.77
CA ASP A 41 13.22 9.32 -11.28
C ASP A 41 12.76 10.79 -11.28
N ASP A 42 11.46 11.04 -11.04
CA ASP A 42 10.84 12.36 -10.89
C ASP A 42 9.96 12.40 -9.62
N VAL A 43 10.64 12.36 -8.48
CA VAL A 43 10.00 12.24 -7.15
C VAL A 43 9.23 13.49 -6.72
N HIS A 44 9.43 14.63 -7.39
CA HIS A 44 8.74 15.88 -7.07
C HIS A 44 7.53 16.14 -7.97
N ASN A 45 7.16 15.18 -8.81
CA ASN A 45 6.02 15.31 -9.70
C ASN A 45 4.70 15.47 -8.91
N SER A 46 4.02 16.59 -9.13
CA SER A 46 2.78 16.93 -8.45
C SER A 46 1.63 15.94 -8.71
N ALA A 47 1.70 15.14 -9.78
CA ALA A 47 0.67 14.17 -10.14
C ALA A 47 0.76 12.84 -9.36
N LEU A 48 1.88 12.56 -8.67
CA LEU A 48 2.07 11.28 -7.98
C LEU A 48 1.16 11.13 -6.76
N LEU A 49 1.22 12.08 -5.82
CA LEU A 49 0.49 12.00 -4.55
C LEU A 49 -1.04 11.92 -4.73
N PRO A 50 -1.67 12.69 -5.63
CA PRO A 50 -3.10 12.54 -5.91
C PRO A 50 -3.45 11.14 -6.40
N LYS A 51 -2.61 10.51 -7.23
CA LYS A 51 -2.83 9.13 -7.72
C LYS A 51 -2.74 8.10 -6.60
N ILE A 52 -1.76 8.24 -5.71
CA ILE A 52 -1.63 7.38 -4.52
C ILE A 52 -2.87 7.54 -3.63
N TYR A 53 -3.23 8.78 -3.31
CA TYR A 53 -4.37 9.09 -2.45
C TYR A 53 -5.70 8.56 -3.03
N ALA A 54 -5.94 8.77 -4.33
CA ALA A 54 -7.12 8.26 -5.02
C ALA A 54 -7.19 6.73 -5.00
N TYR A 55 -6.06 6.04 -5.21
CA TYR A 55 -6.02 4.58 -5.10
C TYR A 55 -6.42 4.13 -3.70
N CYS A 56 -5.82 4.70 -2.65
CA CYS A 56 -6.11 4.34 -1.27
C CYS A 56 -7.58 4.60 -0.89
N GLN A 57 -8.22 5.62 -1.47
CA GLN A 57 -9.66 5.85 -1.30
C GLN A 57 -10.52 4.81 -2.03
N SER A 58 -10.08 4.31 -3.19
CA SER A 58 -10.82 3.31 -3.96
C SER A 58 -10.72 1.90 -3.36
N ASP A 59 -9.57 1.54 -2.79
CA ASP A 59 -9.34 0.24 -2.16
C ASP A 59 -10.06 0.14 -0.82
N TRP A 60 -10.90 -0.88 -0.63
CA TRP A 60 -11.74 -0.98 0.56
C TRP A 60 -10.97 -1.25 1.86
N LYS A 61 -9.79 -1.90 1.80
CA LYS A 61 -8.95 -2.16 2.98
C LYS A 61 -8.21 -0.89 3.37
N LEU A 62 -7.61 -0.20 2.40
CA LEU A 62 -6.89 1.04 2.64
C LEU A 62 -7.84 2.19 3.03
N ARG A 63 -9.02 2.28 2.39
CA ARG A 63 -10.05 3.28 2.73
C ARG A 63 -10.48 3.19 4.19
N ARG A 64 -10.59 1.98 4.76
CA ARG A 64 -10.90 1.80 6.19
C ARG A 64 -9.83 2.42 7.08
N ILE A 65 -8.55 2.25 6.72
CA ILE A 65 -7.43 2.85 7.44
C ILE A 65 -7.46 4.38 7.29
N MET A 66 -7.64 4.89 6.07
CA MET A 66 -7.73 6.32 5.82
C MET A 66 -8.83 6.97 6.67
N LYS A 67 -10.01 6.36 6.75
CA LYS A 67 -11.10 6.83 7.60
C LYS A 67 -10.77 6.76 9.09
N LYS A 68 -10.15 5.66 9.55
CA LYS A 68 -9.77 5.46 10.96
C LYS A 68 -8.80 6.54 11.48
N TYR A 69 -7.93 7.06 10.62
CA TYR A 69 -6.92 8.04 10.98
C TYR A 69 -7.17 9.44 10.38
N GLU A 70 -8.37 9.67 9.81
CA GLU A 70 -8.76 10.95 9.18
C GLU A 70 -7.73 11.47 8.17
N ALA A 71 -7.20 10.57 7.35
CA ALA A 71 -6.03 10.86 6.53
C ALA A 71 -6.33 11.88 5.41
N THR A 72 -5.57 12.98 5.40
CA THR A 72 -5.70 14.04 4.39
C THR A 72 -4.62 13.94 3.30
N PRO A 73 -4.78 14.62 2.14
CA PRO A 73 -3.73 14.73 1.15
C PRO A 73 -2.42 15.33 1.69
N GLU A 74 -2.51 16.26 2.64
CA GLU A 74 -1.35 16.88 3.29
C GLU A 74 -0.58 15.88 4.16
N ASP A 75 -1.28 14.98 4.86
CA ASP A 75 -0.62 13.90 5.60
C ASP A 75 0.20 13.00 4.66
N PHE A 76 -0.35 12.67 3.49
CA PHE A 76 0.35 11.88 2.47
C PHE A 76 1.59 12.61 1.96
N ALA A 77 1.50 13.91 1.68
CA ALA A 77 2.64 14.72 1.27
C ALA A 77 3.74 14.74 2.34
N LYS A 78 3.39 15.02 3.60
CA LYS A 78 4.35 15.04 4.72
C LYS A 78 5.05 13.70 4.91
N ILE A 79 4.28 12.61 4.89
CA ILE A 79 4.82 11.25 5.05
C ILE A 79 5.73 10.91 3.86
N TYR A 80 5.30 11.21 2.63
CA TYR A 80 6.08 10.95 1.42
C TYR A 80 7.43 11.67 1.46
N HIS A 81 7.45 12.95 1.82
CA HIS A 81 8.70 13.71 1.96
C HIS A 81 9.60 13.12 3.05
N LYS A 82 9.07 12.68 4.18
CA LYS A 82 9.85 11.97 5.21
C LYS A 82 10.47 10.69 4.66
N LEU A 83 9.71 9.90 3.90
CA LEU A 83 10.20 8.64 3.32
C LEU A 83 11.29 8.87 2.26
N LEU A 84 11.25 10.00 1.53
CA LEU A 84 12.30 10.33 0.56
C LEU A 84 13.67 10.57 1.23
N ILE A 85 13.72 11.06 2.47
CA ILE A 85 14.99 11.39 3.13
C ILE A 85 15.89 10.14 3.27
N TRP A 86 15.32 9.00 3.66
CA TRP A 86 16.07 7.77 3.92
C TRP A 86 15.77 6.65 2.92
N GLY A 87 14.67 6.75 2.18
CA GLY A 87 14.14 5.69 1.33
C GLY A 87 14.18 6.00 -0.16
N ASN A 88 14.83 7.09 -0.58
CA ASN A 88 14.94 7.48 -1.98
C ASN A 88 15.96 6.61 -2.76
N PHE A 89 15.70 5.31 -2.80
CA PHE A 89 16.43 4.36 -3.63
C PHE A 89 15.53 3.17 -3.95
N ARG A 90 15.81 2.52 -5.09
CA ARG A 90 15.02 1.42 -5.61
C ARG A 90 15.71 0.09 -5.37
N LYS A 91 14.96 -0.92 -4.92
CA LYS A 91 15.42 -2.33 -4.85
C LYS A 91 14.50 -3.21 -5.69
N GLY A 92 14.95 -3.54 -6.90
CA GLY A 92 14.16 -4.29 -7.88
C GLY A 92 12.87 -3.56 -8.26
N ARG A 93 11.72 -4.10 -7.89
CA ARG A 93 10.38 -3.50 -8.14
C ARG A 93 9.85 -2.67 -6.98
N ARG A 94 10.62 -2.52 -5.90
CA ARG A 94 10.17 -1.84 -4.67
C ARG A 94 10.86 -0.50 -4.53
N PHE A 95 10.08 0.50 -4.13
CA PHE A 95 10.53 1.85 -3.85
C PHE A 95 9.73 2.36 -2.66
N VAL A 96 10.38 2.46 -1.51
CA VAL A 96 9.72 2.68 -0.21
C VAL A 96 8.77 3.88 -0.21
N PRO A 97 9.15 5.06 -0.74
CA PRO A 97 8.29 6.25 -0.72
C PRO A 97 6.95 6.04 -1.42
N ILE A 98 6.86 5.15 -2.42
CA ILE A 98 5.60 4.84 -3.11
C ILE A 98 4.95 3.59 -2.53
N SER A 99 5.69 2.48 -2.43
CA SER A 99 5.15 1.18 -2.04
C SER A 99 4.47 1.21 -0.66
N SER A 100 4.97 2.02 0.27
CA SER A 100 4.50 2.05 1.67
C SER A 100 3.02 2.46 1.83
N PHE A 101 2.45 3.16 0.86
CA PHE A 101 1.04 3.59 0.92
C PHE A 101 0.05 2.50 0.51
N PHE A 102 0.49 1.45 -0.19
CA PHE A 102 -0.39 0.48 -0.84
C PHE A 102 -0.63 -0.79 -0.01
N TYR A 103 0.03 -0.93 1.14
CA TYR A 103 -0.14 -2.07 2.03
C TYR A 103 -0.79 -1.62 3.34
N VAL A 104 -1.77 -2.40 3.80
CA VAL A 104 -2.56 -2.12 5.01
C VAL A 104 -1.65 -1.84 6.20
N TYR A 105 -0.69 -2.72 6.45
CA TYR A 105 0.22 -2.61 7.59
C TYR A 105 1.07 -1.33 7.58
N THR A 106 1.70 -1.03 6.44
CA THR A 106 2.58 0.14 6.33
C THR A 106 1.76 1.42 6.33
N LEU A 107 0.63 1.49 5.62
CA LEU A 107 -0.24 2.66 5.63
C LEU A 107 -0.78 2.96 7.03
N GLU A 108 -1.26 1.94 7.75
CA GLU A 108 -1.72 2.08 9.13
C GLU A 108 -0.58 2.56 10.03
N TYR A 109 0.61 1.97 9.92
CA TYR A 109 1.76 2.39 10.71
C TYR A 109 2.14 3.85 10.45
N LEU A 110 2.21 4.25 9.17
CA LEU A 110 2.58 5.60 8.74
C LEU A 110 1.59 6.65 9.25
N LEU A 111 0.28 6.39 9.12
CA LEU A 111 -0.75 7.32 9.58
C LEU A 111 -0.81 7.39 11.11
N LYS A 112 -0.69 6.25 11.79
CA LYS A 112 -0.63 6.19 13.27
C LYS A 112 0.57 6.96 13.85
N HIS A 113 1.70 6.95 13.15
CA HIS A 113 2.94 7.58 13.61
C HIS A 113 3.37 8.74 12.72
N LYS A 114 2.43 9.46 12.10
CA LYS A 114 2.73 10.52 11.10
C LYS A 114 3.68 11.62 11.61
N ASN A 115 3.74 11.82 12.92
CA ASN A 115 4.61 12.78 13.59
C ASN A 115 6.00 12.22 13.98
N ALA A 116 6.24 10.92 13.81
CA ALA A 116 7.53 10.30 14.11
C ALA A 116 8.65 10.77 13.16
N ASP A 117 9.88 10.47 13.53
CA ASP A 117 11.08 10.79 12.74
C ASP A 117 11.11 10.06 11.39
N ALA A 118 11.70 10.72 10.39
CA ALA A 118 11.79 10.21 9.02
C ALA A 118 12.53 8.85 8.94
N LYS A 119 13.60 8.67 9.72
CA LYS A 119 14.37 7.43 9.74
C LYS A 119 13.53 6.29 10.30
N GLN A 120 12.83 6.54 11.41
CA GLN A 120 12.00 5.53 12.07
C GLN A 120 10.88 5.03 11.13
N LEU A 121 10.17 5.94 10.48
CA LEU A 121 9.12 5.61 9.52
C LEU A 121 9.67 4.78 8.34
N THR A 122 10.79 5.23 7.77
CA THR A 122 11.39 4.60 6.60
C THR A 122 11.91 3.21 6.92
N MET A 123 12.64 3.04 8.03
CA MET A 123 13.20 1.74 8.44
C MET A 123 12.09 0.71 8.70
N LYS A 124 10.96 1.12 9.30
CA LYS A 124 9.83 0.22 9.49
C LYS A 124 9.28 -0.31 8.16
N CYS A 125 9.18 0.58 7.17
CA CYS A 125 8.71 0.22 5.83
C CYS A 125 9.73 -0.65 5.08
N MET A 126 11.03 -0.32 5.15
CA MET A 126 12.11 -1.13 4.57
C MET A 126 12.11 -2.55 5.12
N ASN A 127 11.97 -2.71 6.44
CA ASN A 127 11.90 -4.03 7.08
C ASN A 127 10.70 -4.84 6.57
N PHE A 128 9.53 -4.20 6.41
CA PHE A 128 8.35 -4.84 5.84
C PHE A 128 8.58 -5.27 4.37
N PHE A 129 9.34 -4.48 3.62
CA PHE A 129 9.67 -4.77 2.23
C PHE A 129 10.95 -5.59 2.04
N HIS A 130 11.61 -6.05 3.10
CA HIS A 130 12.91 -6.73 3.05
C HIS A 130 13.95 -6.00 2.17
N ILE A 131 14.00 -4.67 2.31
CA ILE A 131 14.91 -3.78 1.59
C ILE A 131 16.15 -3.50 2.41
#